data_AF-A0A3P6Q667-F1
#
_entry.id   AF-A0A3P6Q667-F1
#
_cell.length_a   1.000
_cell.length_b   1.000
_cell.length_c   1.000
_cell.angle_alpha   90.00
_cell.angle_beta   90.00
_cell.angle_gamma   90.00
#
_symmetry.space_group_name_H-M   'P 1'
#
loop_
_entity.id
_entity.type
_entity.pdbx_description
1 polymer ?
#
loop_
_entity_poly.entity_id
_entity_poly.type
_entity_poly.pdbx_seq_one_letter_code
_entity_poly.pdbx_strand_id
1 'polypeptide(L)' 'MACNDSGYQAITFDAKSHFPVVTEDCTGCNLCLSVCPIPDCITMVDRQIPYVPNRGLVPSSPTSTQGHLDSLSK' A
#
# COMPACT_ATOMS: atom_id res chain seq x y z
N MET A 1 -6.34 -5.70 12.92
CA MET A 1 -5.63 -6.47 11.89
C MET A 1 -6.03 -6.12 10.44
N ALA A 2 -6.79 -5.04 10.19
CA ALA A 2 -7.28 -4.71 8.84
C ALA A 2 -6.18 -4.46 7.78
N CYS A 3 -5.03 -3.89 8.17
CA CYS A 3 -3.95 -3.64 7.22
C CYS A 3 -3.35 -4.92 6.63
N ASN A 4 -3.42 -6.04 7.36
CA ASN A 4 -2.89 -7.32 6.88
C ASN A 4 -3.79 -7.92 5.80
N ASP A 5 -5.09 -8.03 6.08
CA ASP A 5 -6.02 -8.79 5.24
C ASP A 5 -6.74 -7.92 4.21
N SER A 6 -6.64 -6.59 4.32
CA SER A 6 -7.36 -5.64 3.47
C SER A 6 -6.53 -4.41 3.11
N GLY A 7 -5.20 -4.49 3.29
CA GLY A 7 -4.28 -3.37 3.06
C GLY A 7 -2.93 -3.81 2.51
N TYR A 8 -1.88 -3.28 3.11
CA TYR A 8 -0.50 -3.35 2.60
C TYR A 8 0.47 -4.02 3.58
N GLN A 9 -0.05 -4.75 4.58
CA GLN A 9 0.76 -5.47 5.57
C GLN A 9 1.80 -4.57 6.28
N ALA A 10 1.48 -3.28 6.43
CA ALA A 10 2.39 -2.22 6.86
C ALA A 10 2.26 -1.85 8.35
N ILE A 11 1.74 -2.76 9.16
CA ILE A 11 1.65 -2.59 10.62
C ILE A 11 2.27 -3.83 11.26
N THR A 12 3.37 -3.65 11.98
CA THR A 12 3.93 -4.70 12.85
C THR A 12 3.22 -4.68 14.19
N PHE A 13 3.10 -5.86 14.80
CA PHE A 13 2.45 -6.03 16.09
C PHE A 13 3.43 -6.77 17.00
N ASP A 14 3.86 -6.14 18.08
CA ASP A 14 4.77 -6.80 19.01
C ASP A 14 4.06 -7.96 19.70
N ALA A 15 4.65 -9.15 19.67
CA ALA A 15 4.02 -10.39 20.12
C ALA A 15 3.81 -10.48 21.63
N LYS A 16 4.48 -9.63 22.43
CA LYS A 16 4.38 -9.64 23.90
C LYS A 16 3.50 -8.52 24.41
N SER A 17 3.75 -7.30 23.95
CA SER A 17 3.06 -6.08 24.38
C SER A 17 1.80 -5.79 23.58
N HIS A 18 1.65 -6.41 22.40
CA HIS A 18 0.57 -6.13 21.46
C HIS A 18 0.51 -4.67 21.00
N PHE A 19 1.62 -3.94 21.07
CA PHE A 19 1.69 -2.59 20.53
C PHE A 19 1.86 -2.61 18.99
N PRO A 20 0.98 -1.92 18.24
CA PRO A 20 1.15 -1.75 16.79
C PRO A 20 2.19 -0.67 16.48
N VAL A 21 2.99 -0.89 15.44
CA VAL A 21 3.87 0.12 14.83
C VAL A 21 3.60 0.18 13.33
N VAL A 22 3.34 1.38 12.82
CA VAL A 22 3.18 1.64 11.37
C VAL A 22 4.56 1.71 10.72
N THR A 23 4.78 0.98 9.63
CA THR A 23 6.05 0.97 8.88
C THR A 23 6.03 1.95 7.71
N GLU A 24 7.19 2.16 7.08
CA GLU A 24 7.33 3.03 5.89
C GLU A 24 6.56 2.52 4.66
N ASP A 25 6.18 1.24 4.63
CA ASP A 25 5.35 0.65 3.57
C ASP A 25 3.89 1.14 3.62
N CYS A 26 3.51 1.88 4.66
CA CYS A 26 2.18 2.46 4.79
C CYS A 26 1.87 3.38 3.61
N THR A 27 0.70 3.19 2.99
CA THR A 27 0.26 3.97 1.83
C THR A 27 -0.68 5.12 2.19
N GLY A 28 -1.03 5.26 3.48
CA GLY A 28 -1.99 6.26 3.93
C GLY A 28 -3.44 5.97 3.55
N CYS A 29 -3.82 4.71 3.29
CA CYS A 29 -5.17 4.33 2.86
C CYS A 29 -6.30 4.55 3.90
N ASN A 30 -5.95 4.97 5.12
CA ASN A 30 -6.88 5.28 6.21
C ASN A 30 -7.68 4.11 6.79
N LEU A 31 -7.53 2.87 6.29
CA LEU A 31 -8.34 1.74 6.76
C LEU A 31 -8.13 1.41 8.25
N CYS A 32 -6.90 1.52 8.75
CA CYS A 32 -6.60 1.25 10.17
C CYS A 32 -7.26 2.26 11.11
N LEU A 33 -7.28 3.55 10.75
CA LEU A 33 -7.97 4.60 11.49
C LEU A 33 -9.47 4.31 11.55
N SER A 34 -10.09 4.01 10.41
CA SER A 34 -11.55 3.80 10.31
C SER A 34 -12.08 2.64 11.15
N VAL A 35 -11.24 1.64 11.46
CA VAL A 35 -11.64 0.46 12.24
C VAL A 35 -11.15 0.51 13.69
N CYS A 36 -10.40 1.54 14.08
CA CYS A 36 -9.87 1.64 15.43
C CYS A 36 -11.01 1.91 16.41
N PRO A 37 -11.18 1.08 17.47
CA PRO A 37 -12.29 1.25 18.42
C PRO A 37 -12.08 2.42 19.38
N ILE A 38 -10.86 2.96 19.45
CA ILE A 38 -10.51 4.07 20.33
C ILE A 38 -10.47 5.35 19.49
N PRO A 39 -11.33 6.35 19.78
CA PRO A 39 -11.32 7.61 19.05
C PRO A 39 -9.97 8.30 19.18
N ASP A 40 -9.50 8.90 18.08
CA ASP A 40 -8.26 9.66 17.99
C ASP A 40 -6.97 8.89 18.36
N CYS A 41 -7.03 7.57 18.51
CA CYS A 41 -5.85 6.74 18.78
C CYS A 41 -4.89 6.67 17.59
N ILE A 42 -5.40 6.77 16.36
CA ILE A 42 -4.62 6.79 15.13
C ILE A 42 -4.88 8.12 14.44
N THR A 43 -3.81 8.81 14.06
CA THR A 43 -3.89 10.09 13.33
C THR A 43 -3.15 9.98 12.00
N MET A 44 -3.67 10.68 11.00
CA MET A 44 -3.02 10.82 9.70
C MET A 44 -2.10 12.04 9.74
N VAL A 45 -0.90 11.88 9.22
CA VAL A 45 0.12 12.94 9.17
C VAL A 45 0.72 13.02 7.77
N ASP A 46 1.29 14.17 7.43
CA ASP A 46 2.01 14.34 6.17
C ASP A 46 3.20 13.38 6.10
N ARG A 47 3.37 12.76 4.93
CA ARG A 47 4.44 11.80 4.69
C ARG A 47 5.78 12.53 4.51
N GLN A 48 6.76 12.15 5.30
CA GLN A 48 8.08 12.80 5.31
C GLN A 48 9.05 12.26 4.24
N ILE A 49 8.68 11.17 3.56
CA ILE A 49 9.45 10.56 2.47
C ILE A 49 8.64 10.56 1.17
N PRO A 50 9.28 10.62 -0.02
CA PRO A 50 8.57 10.52 -1.28
C PRO A 50 7.71 9.27 -1.37
N TYR A 51 6.50 9.41 -1.90
CA TYR A 51 5.62 8.27 -2.16
C TYR A 51 5.93 7.66 -3.53
N VAL A 52 6.27 6.37 -3.53
CA VAL A 52 6.46 5.58 -4.76
C VAL A 52 5.42 4.47 -4.76
N PRO A 53 4.43 4.48 -5.68
CA PRO A 53 3.42 3.44 -5.75
C PRO A 53 4.04 2.07 -6.08
N ASN A 54 3.70 1.05 -5.28
CA ASN A 54 4.05 -0.34 -5.60
C ASN A 54 3.19 -0.83 -6.78
N ARG A 55 3.82 -1.07 -7.94
CA ARG A 55 3.15 -1.56 -9.15
C ARG A 55 3.10 -3.08 -9.27
N GLY A 56 3.76 -3.81 -8.36
CA GLY A 56 3.88 -5.28 -8.38
C GLY A 56 4.82 -5.81 -9.48
N LEU A 57 4.69 -5.31 -10.69
CA LEU A 57 5.54 -5.63 -11.85
C LEU A 57 6.29 -4.39 -12.33
N VAL A 58 7.45 -4.61 -12.95
CA VAL A 58 8.13 -3.54 -13.67
C VAL A 58 7.25 -3.09 -14.84
N PRO A 59 7.04 -1.78 -15.05
CA PRO A 59 6.37 -1.30 -16.23
C PRO A 59 7.15 -1.82 -17.45
N SER A 60 6.48 -2.51 -18.38
CA SER A 60 7.11 -2.82 -19.65
C SER A 60 7.55 -1.50 -20.28
N SER A 61 8.82 -1.42 -20.67
CA SER A 61 9.29 -0.33 -21.52
C SER A 61 8.31 -0.13 -22.69
N PRO A 62 8.08 1.09 -23.19
CA PRO A 62 7.17 1.34 -24.31
C PRO A 62 7.57 0.65 -25.64
N THR A 63 8.54 -0.27 -25.65
CA THR A 63 9.09 -0.94 -26.83
C THR A 63 8.32 -2.21 -27.27
N SER A 64 7.19 -2.60 -26.67
CA SER A 64 6.48 -3.83 -27.07
C SER A 64 5.12 -3.65 -27.75
N THR A 65 4.69 -2.43 -28.09
CA THR A 65 3.42 -2.21 -28.81
C THR A 65 3.43 -2.70 -30.25
N GLN A 66 4.59 -3.07 -30.82
CA GLN A 66 4.61 -3.61 -32.18
C GLN A 66 3.89 -4.96 -32.30
N GLY A 67 3.85 -5.77 -31.23
CA GLY A 67 3.17 -7.07 -31.27
C GLY A 67 1.64 -7.02 -31.13
N HIS A 68 1.08 -5.98 -30.49
CA HIS A 68 -0.38 -5.87 -30.30
C HIS A 68 -1.07 -5.15 -31.47
N LEU A 69 -0.36 -4.29 -32.21
CA LEU A 69 -0.90 -3.63 -33.40
C LEU A 69 -1.01 -4.59 -34.60
N ASP A 70 -0.13 -5.59 -34.70
CA ASP A 70 -0.16 -6.59 -35.78
C ASP A 70 -1.35 -7.57 -35.69
N SER A 71 -2.01 -7.68 -34.52
CA SER A 71 -3.25 -8.48 -34.35
C SER A 71 -4.53 -7.68 -34.64
N LEU A 72 -4.42 -6.38 -34.90
CA LEU A 72 -5.54 -5.50 -35.27
C LEU A 72 -5.58 -5.18 -36.77
N SER A 73 -4.66 -5.76 -37.56
CA SER A 73 -4.60 -5.63 -39.03
C SER A 73 -4.82 -6.96 -39.76
N LYS A 74 -5.54 -7.90 -39.15
CA LYS A 74 -6.16 -9.03 -39.85
C LYS A 74 -7.65 -9.08 -39.54
#